data_AF-A0A2S7VQW9-F1
#
_entry.id   AF-A0A2S7VQW9-F1
#
_cell.length_a   1.000
_cell.length_b   1.000
_cell.length_c   1.000
_cell.angle_alpha   90.00
_cell.angle_beta   90.00
_cell.angle_gamma   90.00
#
_symmetry.space_group_name_H-M   'P 1'
#
loop_
_entity.id
_entity.type
_entity.pdbx_description
1 polymer ?
#
loop_
_entity_poly.entity_id
_entity_poly.type
_entity_poly.pdbx_seq_one_letter_code
_entity_poly.pdbx_strand_id
1 'polypeptide(L)'
;MALTTPLTLTALSATLLFNSFSANADPVSCPNAEVGSVFIENQRLYMVADDRIVGQQDKINALQQGYLYFCTSQVTDMSNLFQGNSTFNADISDWDTSNVTNMANMFQDASAFNQNISDWDTSNVTNMANMFQNASVFNQNISAWNTSNVTDMTDMFLGADAFSYDTSSSLQSTVSCLDKGVGERFRYKNMEYLVVDDTSIRLPENQDALVNDDLRFCTSHVTDMAYLFSRDFEPAYKDFNADISDWDTSQVTNMQGLFIKTTAFNQPIGNWDTSKVTNMRLMFYRAYAFNQPIGEWDTAEVTDMRSMFSQNTTFNQPIGNWDTAKVTNMSQMFDSNRSFNQPIGDWNTANVTDMSRMFERSQSFNQPIGDWNTANVTNMSKMFSLSKSFNQPIGDWDTAKVRNMKYMFSHTRMFNQPIGDWNTANVTHINGMFSRAEAFEQDLSGWDVNEVIDIRRTWHFAEDSKLSRNRAYFPRFFQ
;
A
#
# COMPACT_ATOMS: atom_id res chain seq x y z
N MET A 1 -14.17 -58.43 18.77
CA MET A 1 -13.33 -57.84 19.83
C MET A 1 -12.63 -56.65 19.19
N ALA A 2 -13.33 -55.52 19.10
CA ALA A 2 -12.87 -54.30 18.47
C ALA A 2 -12.75 -53.26 19.58
N LEU A 3 -11.53 -52.86 19.92
CA LEU A 3 -11.24 -51.84 20.92
C LEU A 3 -11.23 -50.50 20.20
N THR A 4 -12.28 -49.73 20.46
CA THR A 4 -12.34 -48.28 20.26
C THR A 4 -11.44 -47.60 21.30
N THR A 5 -10.46 -46.84 20.85
CA THR A 5 -9.79 -45.83 21.69
C THR A 5 -9.73 -44.52 20.92
N PRO A 6 -10.27 -43.40 21.47
CA PRO A 6 -10.11 -42.09 20.88
C PRO A 6 -8.69 -41.57 21.19
N LEU A 7 -7.99 -41.06 20.18
CA LEU A 7 -6.77 -40.29 20.39
C LEU A 7 -7.15 -38.95 21.04
N THR A 8 -6.86 -38.80 22.32
CA THR A 8 -6.88 -37.52 23.01
C THR A 8 -5.61 -36.75 22.66
N LEU A 9 -5.74 -35.67 21.90
CA LEU A 9 -4.66 -34.73 21.60
C LEU A 9 -4.34 -33.94 22.88
N THR A 10 -3.30 -34.36 23.60
CA THR A 10 -2.78 -33.58 24.73
C THR A 10 -2.04 -32.36 24.19
N ALA A 11 -2.51 -31.18 24.59
CA ALA A 11 -1.92 -29.89 24.27
C ALA A 11 -0.42 -29.83 24.62
N LEU A 12 0.43 -29.72 23.60
CA LEU A 12 1.74 -29.09 23.75
C LEU A 12 1.52 -27.58 23.59
N SER A 13 1.75 -26.82 24.66
CA SER A 13 1.89 -25.37 24.57
C SER A 13 3.21 -25.05 23.85
N ALA A 14 3.16 -24.93 22.52
CA ALA A 14 4.19 -24.23 21.77
C ALA A 14 3.69 -22.81 21.56
N THR A 15 4.24 -21.87 22.33
CA THR A 15 4.14 -20.44 22.04
C THR A 15 4.92 -20.20 20.75
N LEU A 16 4.28 -20.42 19.60
CA LEU A 16 4.82 -20.05 18.30
C LEU A 16 4.68 -18.53 18.17
N LEU A 17 5.82 -17.84 18.14
CA LEU A 17 5.90 -16.47 17.68
C LEU A 17 5.43 -16.45 16.23
N PHE A 18 4.22 -15.96 15.99
CA PHE A 18 3.75 -15.64 14.64
C PHE A 18 4.57 -14.46 14.14
N ASN A 19 5.64 -14.75 13.41
CA ASN A 19 6.21 -13.78 12.48
C ASN A 19 5.17 -13.58 11.38
N SER A 20 4.76 -12.33 11.18
CA SER A 20 3.95 -11.90 10.05
C SER A 20 4.73 -12.12 8.77
N PHE A 21 4.35 -13.15 8.01
CA PHE A 21 4.79 -13.33 6.63
C PHE A 21 3.91 -12.48 5.70
N SER A 22 4.50 -12.14 4.55
CA SER A 22 3.95 -11.38 3.43
C SER A 22 2.46 -11.65 3.17
N ALA A 23 1.70 -10.61 2.85
CA ALA A 23 0.30 -10.70 2.43
C ALA A 23 0.12 -11.23 1.00
N ASN A 24 1.24 -11.48 0.28
CA ASN A 24 1.30 -12.09 -1.03
C ASN A 24 2.26 -13.28 -0.91
N ALA A 25 1.71 -14.47 -0.67
CA ALA A 25 2.47 -15.71 -0.67
C ALA A 25 2.23 -16.41 -2.01
N ASP A 26 3.31 -16.84 -2.68
CA ASP A 26 3.20 -17.69 -3.87
C ASP A 26 2.30 -18.90 -3.55
N PRO A 27 1.42 -19.34 -4.47
CA PRO A 27 0.57 -20.49 -4.25
C PRO A 27 1.38 -21.72 -3.85
N VAL A 28 0.96 -22.39 -2.78
CA VAL A 28 1.66 -23.58 -2.28
C VAL A 28 1.44 -24.75 -3.23
N SER A 29 2.53 -25.30 -3.77
CA SER A 29 2.49 -26.42 -4.69
C SER A 29 2.29 -27.75 -3.95
N CYS A 30 1.28 -28.53 -4.33
CA CYS A 30 1.01 -29.78 -3.62
C CYS A 30 2.08 -30.82 -3.96
N PRO A 31 2.65 -31.50 -2.95
CA PRO A 31 3.45 -32.68 -3.22
C PRO A 31 2.59 -33.71 -3.95
N ASN A 32 3.23 -34.58 -4.75
CA ASN A 32 2.56 -35.73 -5.36
C ASN A 32 2.22 -36.77 -4.28
N ALA A 33 1.18 -36.46 -3.50
CA ALA A 33 0.75 -37.15 -2.30
C ALA A 33 -0.78 -37.31 -2.30
N GLU A 34 -1.27 -38.28 -1.53
CA GLU A 34 -2.69 -38.59 -1.45
C GLU A 34 -3.48 -37.43 -0.79
N VAL A 35 -4.70 -37.19 -1.29
CA VAL A 35 -5.66 -36.27 -0.67
C VAL A 35 -5.85 -36.61 0.81
N GLY A 36 -5.78 -35.61 1.68
CA GLY A 36 -5.87 -35.73 3.13
C GLY A 36 -4.52 -36.00 3.83
N SER A 37 -3.45 -36.24 3.08
CA SER A 37 -2.09 -36.27 3.64
C SER A 37 -1.67 -34.86 4.10
N VAL A 38 -0.78 -34.83 5.10
CA VAL A 38 -0.24 -33.58 5.64
C VAL A 38 1.27 -33.50 5.43
N PHE A 39 1.76 -32.28 5.25
CA PHE A 39 3.18 -31.97 5.09
C PHE A 39 3.50 -30.61 5.74
N ILE A 40 4.79 -30.31 5.90
CA ILE A 40 5.24 -29.03 6.46
C ILE A 40 5.98 -28.27 5.37
N GLU A 41 5.57 -27.04 5.13
CA GLU A 41 6.21 -26.08 4.24
C GLU A 41 6.18 -24.71 4.91
N ASN A 42 7.28 -23.95 4.81
CA ASN A 42 7.39 -22.61 5.42
C ASN A 42 6.96 -22.56 6.90
N GLN A 43 7.27 -23.61 7.67
CA GLN A 43 6.91 -23.77 9.09
C GLN A 43 5.40 -23.86 9.38
N ARG A 44 4.56 -24.03 8.36
CA ARG A 44 3.11 -24.26 8.47
C ARG A 44 2.77 -25.73 8.15
N LEU A 45 1.76 -26.26 8.81
CA LEU A 45 1.22 -27.60 8.54
C LEU A 45 0.16 -27.51 7.44
N TYR A 46 0.45 -28.06 6.27
CA TYR A 46 -0.46 -28.10 5.13
C TYR A 46 -1.14 -29.46 5.00
N MET A 47 -2.39 -29.47 4.53
CA MET A 47 -3.14 -30.65 4.11
C MET A 47 -3.42 -30.58 2.61
N VAL A 48 -3.14 -31.65 1.88
CA VAL A 48 -3.55 -31.78 0.47
C VAL A 48 -5.06 -31.90 0.43
N ALA A 49 -5.73 -30.89 -0.12
CA ALA A 49 -7.19 -30.81 -0.15
C ALA A 49 -7.72 -30.96 -1.57
N ASP A 50 -8.88 -31.62 -1.68
CA ASP A 50 -9.76 -31.59 -2.83
C ASP A 50 -11.14 -31.04 -2.40
N ASP A 51 -12.09 -31.04 -3.33
CA ASP A 51 -13.47 -30.56 -3.12
C ASP A 51 -14.17 -31.19 -1.90
N ARG A 52 -13.77 -32.40 -1.49
CA ARG A 52 -14.38 -33.13 -0.37
C ARG A 52 -13.83 -32.70 0.99
N ILE A 53 -12.61 -32.19 1.03
CA ILE A 53 -11.88 -31.83 2.26
C ILE A 53 -11.94 -30.33 2.52
N VAL A 54 -11.77 -29.51 1.49
CA VAL A 54 -11.55 -28.06 1.64
C VAL A 54 -12.71 -27.35 2.36
N GLY A 55 -13.95 -27.88 2.27
CA GLY A 55 -15.14 -27.35 2.94
C GLY A 55 -15.56 -28.04 4.25
N GLN A 56 -14.76 -28.96 4.79
CA GLN A 56 -15.13 -29.65 6.04
C GLN A 56 -15.02 -28.70 7.24
N GLN A 57 -16.08 -28.59 8.04
CA GLN A 57 -16.17 -27.61 9.13
C GLN A 57 -15.03 -27.73 10.16
N ASP A 58 -14.60 -28.94 10.52
CA ASP A 58 -13.48 -29.14 11.44
C ASP A 58 -12.16 -28.65 10.85
N LYS A 59 -11.98 -28.76 9.53
CA LYS A 59 -10.80 -28.25 8.82
C LYS A 59 -10.83 -26.74 8.66
N ILE A 60 -11.97 -26.16 8.29
CA ILE A 60 -12.16 -24.70 8.27
C ILE A 60 -11.91 -24.09 9.66
N ASN A 61 -12.38 -24.73 10.73
CA ASN A 61 -12.11 -24.28 12.09
C ASN A 61 -10.60 -24.33 12.42
N ALA A 62 -9.89 -25.35 11.94
CA ALA A 62 -8.44 -25.46 12.12
C ALA A 62 -7.66 -24.39 11.31
N LEU A 63 -8.11 -24.07 10.10
CA LEU A 63 -7.61 -22.95 9.30
C LEU A 63 -7.82 -21.62 10.00
N GLN A 64 -9.03 -21.36 10.50
CA GLN A 64 -9.35 -20.13 11.21
C GLN A 64 -8.56 -19.96 12.52
N GLN A 65 -8.09 -21.06 13.11
CA GLN A 65 -7.24 -21.06 14.30
C GLN A 65 -5.73 -21.05 13.98
N GLY A 66 -5.35 -21.09 12.70
CA GLY A 66 -3.95 -21.11 12.26
C GLY A 66 -3.22 -22.41 12.54
N TYR A 67 -3.94 -23.52 12.77
CA TYR A 67 -3.33 -24.83 13.03
C TYR A 67 -3.12 -25.69 11.79
N LEU A 68 -3.86 -25.40 10.72
CA LEU A 68 -3.86 -26.19 9.49
C LEU A 68 -4.08 -25.27 8.29
N TYR A 69 -3.25 -25.42 7.27
CA TYR A 69 -3.37 -24.73 5.99
C TYR A 69 -3.72 -25.75 4.89
N PHE A 70 -4.19 -25.28 3.75
CA PHE A 70 -4.55 -26.15 2.63
C PHE A 70 -3.60 -25.98 1.48
N CYS A 71 -3.28 -27.10 0.84
CA CYS A 71 -2.76 -27.08 -0.51
C CYS A 71 -3.92 -27.42 -1.46
N THR A 72 -4.30 -26.45 -2.30
CA THR A 72 -5.58 -26.46 -3.03
C THR A 72 -5.46 -26.77 -4.52
N SER A 73 -4.29 -27.16 -5.02
CA SER A 73 -4.08 -27.43 -6.47
C SER A 73 -5.00 -28.53 -7.05
N GLN A 74 -5.65 -29.33 -6.21
CA GLN A 74 -6.62 -30.37 -6.63
C GLN A 74 -8.10 -29.95 -6.42
N VAL A 75 -8.36 -28.73 -5.96
CA VAL A 75 -9.70 -28.20 -5.74
C VAL A 75 -10.23 -27.61 -7.05
N THR A 76 -11.44 -28.01 -7.43
CA THR A 76 -12.17 -27.53 -8.62
C THR A 76 -13.47 -26.80 -8.27
N ASP A 77 -14.03 -27.04 -7.09
CA ASP A 77 -15.26 -26.41 -6.58
C ASP A 77 -15.03 -25.79 -5.20
N MET A 78 -15.11 -24.46 -5.13
CA MET A 78 -15.02 -23.66 -3.92
C MET A 78 -16.37 -23.03 -3.53
N SER A 79 -17.48 -23.54 -4.07
CA SER A 79 -18.79 -22.99 -3.76
C SER A 79 -19.19 -23.21 -2.30
N ASN A 80 -19.79 -22.18 -1.71
CA ASN A 80 -20.30 -22.15 -0.34
C ASN A 80 -19.28 -22.42 0.80
N LEU A 81 -17.97 -22.42 0.53
CA LEU A 81 -16.96 -22.82 1.53
C LEU A 81 -17.02 -22.02 2.84
N PHE A 82 -17.31 -20.72 2.77
CA PHE A 82 -17.41 -19.83 3.92
C PHE A 82 -18.79 -19.17 4.05
N GLN A 83 -19.81 -19.71 3.38
CA GLN A 83 -21.16 -19.19 3.41
C GLN A 83 -21.69 -19.11 4.85
N GLY A 84 -22.15 -17.94 5.27
CA GLY A 84 -22.68 -17.69 6.61
C GLY A 84 -21.64 -17.60 7.73
N ASN A 85 -20.34 -17.77 7.44
CA ASN A 85 -19.29 -17.62 8.44
C ASN A 85 -18.92 -16.14 8.63
N SER A 86 -19.75 -15.43 9.39
CA SER A 86 -19.63 -13.98 9.64
C SER A 86 -18.34 -13.54 10.33
N THR A 87 -17.54 -14.47 10.85
CA THR A 87 -16.27 -14.20 11.56
C THR A 87 -15.03 -14.64 10.78
N PHE A 88 -15.20 -15.26 9.61
CA PHE A 88 -14.07 -15.76 8.83
C PHE A 88 -13.24 -14.62 8.26
N ASN A 89 -11.93 -14.66 8.53
CA ASN A 89 -10.96 -13.71 7.98
C ASN A 89 -9.53 -14.30 8.02
N ALA A 90 -9.41 -15.62 7.88
CA ALA A 90 -8.11 -16.30 7.92
C ALA A 90 -7.37 -16.12 6.60
N ASP A 91 -6.05 -15.98 6.66
CA ASP A 91 -5.18 -15.86 5.49
C ASP A 91 -5.33 -17.08 4.56
N ILE A 92 -5.68 -16.80 3.31
CA ILE A 92 -5.89 -17.75 2.21
C ILE A 92 -5.23 -17.24 0.92
N SER A 93 -4.27 -16.31 1.06
CA SER A 93 -3.54 -15.73 -0.07
C SER A 93 -2.72 -16.79 -0.82
N ASP A 94 -2.30 -17.86 -0.13
CA ASP A 94 -1.44 -18.95 -0.62
C ASP A 94 -2.19 -20.07 -1.37
N TRP A 95 -3.49 -19.90 -1.62
CA TRP A 95 -4.31 -20.89 -2.32
C TRP A 95 -4.02 -20.89 -3.83
N ASP A 96 -3.73 -22.07 -4.38
CA ASP A 96 -3.75 -22.32 -5.81
C ASP A 96 -5.20 -22.47 -6.28
N THR A 97 -5.70 -21.49 -7.03
CA THR A 97 -7.06 -21.49 -7.63
C THR A 97 -7.07 -21.82 -9.12
N SER A 98 -5.92 -22.15 -9.72
CA SER A 98 -5.79 -22.32 -11.17
C SER A 98 -6.68 -23.42 -11.74
N ASN A 99 -7.10 -24.41 -10.94
CA ASN A 99 -8.02 -25.48 -11.35
C ASN A 99 -9.49 -25.23 -10.95
N VAL A 100 -9.80 -24.13 -10.27
CA VAL A 100 -11.14 -23.84 -9.74
C VAL A 100 -12.05 -23.38 -10.87
N THR A 101 -13.24 -23.98 -10.93
CA THR A 101 -14.27 -23.69 -11.94
C THR A 101 -15.54 -23.06 -11.36
N ASN A 102 -15.75 -23.18 -10.04
CA ASN A 102 -16.95 -22.69 -9.35
C ASN A 102 -16.58 -22.04 -8.01
N MET A 103 -16.98 -20.78 -7.82
CA MET A 103 -16.78 -19.98 -6.59
C MET A 103 -18.10 -19.41 -6.03
N ALA A 104 -19.25 -19.96 -6.45
CA ALA A 104 -20.56 -19.43 -6.08
C ALA A 104 -20.78 -19.42 -4.55
N ASN A 105 -21.31 -18.32 -4.02
CA ASN A 105 -21.61 -18.09 -2.60
C ASN A 105 -20.42 -18.29 -1.64
N MET A 106 -19.18 -18.34 -2.13
CA MET A 106 -18.01 -18.73 -1.32
C MET A 106 -17.88 -17.90 -0.03
N PHE A 107 -18.11 -16.59 -0.10
CA PHE A 107 -18.06 -15.64 1.03
C PHE A 107 -19.42 -14.96 1.29
N GLN A 108 -20.54 -15.55 0.85
CA GLN A 108 -21.86 -15.00 1.14
C GLN A 108 -22.07 -14.93 2.66
N ASP A 109 -22.51 -13.77 3.17
CA ASP A 109 -22.70 -13.45 4.59
C ASP A 109 -21.42 -13.54 5.46
N ALA A 110 -20.22 -13.61 4.84
CA ALA A 110 -18.94 -13.57 5.55
C ALA A 110 -18.54 -12.13 5.90
N SER A 111 -19.32 -11.48 6.77
CA SER A 111 -19.24 -10.04 7.08
C SER A 111 -17.91 -9.52 7.65
N ALA A 112 -16.99 -10.40 8.06
CA ALA A 112 -15.66 -10.02 8.54
C ALA A 112 -14.53 -10.25 7.52
N PHE A 113 -14.84 -10.87 6.37
CA PHE A 113 -13.85 -11.27 5.40
C PHE A 113 -13.29 -10.07 4.63
N ASN A 114 -11.97 -9.91 4.66
CA ASN A 114 -11.25 -8.87 3.92
C ASN A 114 -9.79 -9.24 3.65
N GLN A 115 -9.49 -10.53 3.42
CA GLN A 115 -8.13 -10.99 3.13
C GLN A 115 -7.78 -10.78 1.67
N ASN A 116 -6.51 -10.45 1.39
CA ASN A 116 -6.03 -10.28 0.03
C ASN A 116 -6.17 -11.58 -0.77
N ILE A 117 -6.81 -11.47 -1.92
CA ILE A 117 -7.07 -12.55 -2.89
C ILE A 117 -6.80 -12.06 -4.33
N SER A 118 -6.01 -11.00 -4.48
CA SER A 118 -5.67 -10.39 -5.78
C SER A 118 -5.01 -11.38 -6.74
N ASP A 119 -4.22 -12.31 -6.18
CA ASP A 119 -3.31 -13.17 -6.93
C ASP A 119 -3.95 -14.50 -7.36
N TRP A 120 -5.22 -14.71 -7.02
CA TRP A 120 -5.97 -15.88 -7.44
C TRP A 120 -6.11 -15.94 -8.96
N ASP A 121 -5.70 -17.06 -9.55
CA ASP A 121 -5.98 -17.36 -10.95
C ASP A 121 -7.45 -17.76 -11.10
N THR A 122 -8.27 -16.86 -11.64
CA THR A 122 -9.69 -17.11 -11.93
C THR A 122 -9.96 -17.50 -13.37
N SER A 123 -8.92 -17.74 -14.19
CA SER A 123 -9.06 -17.93 -15.63
C SER A 123 -9.92 -19.13 -16.02
N ASN A 124 -10.07 -20.13 -15.14
CA ASN A 124 -10.93 -21.30 -15.34
C ASN A 124 -12.31 -21.19 -14.66
N VAL A 125 -12.58 -20.13 -13.91
CA VAL A 125 -13.83 -19.96 -13.16
C VAL A 125 -14.98 -19.63 -14.11
N THR A 126 -16.09 -20.34 -13.93
CA THR A 126 -17.31 -20.19 -14.75
C THR A 126 -18.51 -19.64 -13.97
N ASN A 127 -18.47 -19.65 -12.64
CA ASN A 127 -19.55 -19.18 -11.77
C ASN A 127 -19.00 -18.48 -10.51
N MET A 128 -19.44 -17.23 -10.29
CA MET A 128 -19.13 -16.38 -9.14
C MET A 128 -20.41 -15.78 -8.50
N ALA A 129 -21.58 -16.37 -8.74
CA ALA A 129 -22.85 -15.87 -8.22
C ALA A 129 -22.83 -15.73 -6.70
N ASN A 130 -23.28 -14.58 -6.19
CA ASN A 130 -23.34 -14.21 -4.77
C ASN A 130 -22.01 -14.36 -3.99
N MET A 131 -20.86 -14.43 -4.67
CA MET A 131 -19.59 -14.79 -4.03
C MET A 131 -19.28 -13.93 -2.80
N PHE A 132 -19.57 -12.63 -2.83
CA PHE A 132 -19.37 -11.67 -1.73
C PHE A 132 -20.67 -11.02 -1.25
N GLN A 133 -21.83 -11.62 -1.53
CA GLN A 133 -23.10 -11.05 -1.08
C GLN A 133 -23.09 -10.89 0.46
N ASN A 134 -23.41 -9.70 0.97
CA ASN A 134 -23.35 -9.32 2.38
C ASN A 134 -21.97 -9.46 3.08
N ALA A 135 -20.87 -9.58 2.32
CA ALA A 135 -19.52 -9.46 2.85
C ALA A 135 -19.17 -7.97 3.07
N SER A 136 -19.84 -7.35 4.05
CA SER A 136 -19.96 -5.88 4.16
C SER A 136 -18.65 -5.12 4.31
N VAL A 137 -17.56 -5.77 4.76
CA VAL A 137 -16.23 -5.14 4.92
C VAL A 137 -15.24 -5.50 3.83
N PHE A 138 -15.59 -6.38 2.90
CA PHE A 138 -14.71 -6.79 1.81
C PHE A 138 -14.39 -5.59 0.91
N ASN A 139 -13.11 -5.30 0.69
CA ASN A 139 -12.66 -4.16 -0.12
C ASN A 139 -11.32 -4.42 -0.85
N GLN A 140 -10.99 -5.69 -1.10
CA GLN A 140 -9.72 -6.08 -1.70
C GLN A 140 -9.73 -5.87 -3.22
N ASN A 141 -8.56 -5.59 -3.80
CA ASN A 141 -8.40 -5.45 -5.24
C ASN A 141 -8.44 -6.84 -5.90
N ILE A 142 -9.40 -7.03 -6.82
CA ILE A 142 -9.58 -8.25 -7.62
C ILE A 142 -9.59 -7.94 -9.13
N SER A 143 -9.03 -6.80 -9.54
CA SER A 143 -9.00 -6.34 -10.93
C SER A 143 -8.16 -7.24 -11.85
N ALA A 144 -7.18 -7.95 -11.28
CA ALA A 144 -6.34 -8.90 -12.00
C ALA A 144 -7.09 -10.20 -12.38
N TRP A 145 -8.28 -10.43 -11.81
CA TRP A 145 -9.04 -11.64 -12.06
C TRP A 145 -9.49 -11.70 -13.52
N ASN A 146 -9.10 -12.77 -14.20
CA ASN A 146 -9.61 -13.09 -15.52
C ASN A 146 -11.02 -13.67 -15.41
N THR A 147 -12.01 -12.88 -15.79
CA THR A 147 -13.43 -13.26 -15.73
C THR A 147 -14.02 -13.66 -17.08
N SER A 148 -13.19 -13.83 -18.12
CA SER A 148 -13.65 -14.10 -19.49
C SER A 148 -14.46 -15.40 -19.66
N ASN A 149 -14.25 -16.37 -18.78
CA ASN A 149 -14.99 -17.64 -18.76
C ASN A 149 -16.19 -17.63 -17.79
N VAL A 150 -16.39 -16.58 -17.00
CA VAL A 150 -17.47 -16.50 -16.02
C VAL A 150 -18.79 -16.24 -16.73
N THR A 151 -19.75 -17.13 -16.51
CA THR A 151 -21.09 -17.08 -17.11
C THR A 151 -22.16 -16.57 -16.14
N ASP A 152 -21.88 -16.57 -14.84
CA ASP A 152 -22.80 -16.08 -13.80
C ASP A 152 -22.04 -15.30 -12.72
N MET A 153 -22.43 -14.04 -12.54
CA MET A 153 -21.96 -13.12 -11.47
C MET A 153 -23.16 -12.50 -10.73
N THR A 154 -24.34 -13.12 -10.81
CA THR A 154 -25.57 -12.60 -10.22
C THR A 154 -25.34 -12.27 -8.75
N ASP A 155 -25.67 -11.04 -8.36
CA ASP A 155 -25.58 -10.53 -6.98
C ASP A 155 -24.21 -10.71 -6.30
N MET A 156 -23.12 -10.84 -7.06
CA MET A 156 -21.77 -11.12 -6.55
C MET A 156 -21.36 -10.19 -5.39
N PHE A 157 -21.72 -8.90 -5.47
CA PHE A 157 -21.40 -7.87 -4.46
C PHE A 157 -22.63 -7.25 -3.78
N LEU A 158 -23.81 -7.88 -3.88
CA LEU A 158 -25.02 -7.33 -3.25
C LEU A 158 -24.82 -7.25 -1.72
N GLY A 159 -24.81 -6.04 -1.15
CA GLY A 159 -24.56 -5.84 0.29
C GLY A 159 -23.08 -5.92 0.73
N ALA A 160 -22.13 -5.96 -0.21
CA ALA A 160 -20.71 -5.77 0.08
C ALA A 160 -20.39 -4.27 0.22
N ASP A 161 -20.87 -3.64 1.29
CA ASP A 161 -20.92 -2.17 1.44
C ASP A 161 -19.56 -1.46 1.32
N ALA A 162 -18.46 -2.10 1.77
CA ALA A 162 -17.11 -1.57 1.63
C ALA A 162 -16.50 -1.80 0.23
N PHE A 163 -17.07 -2.74 -0.55
CA PHE A 163 -16.65 -3.04 -1.91
C PHE A 163 -17.28 -2.03 -2.87
N SER A 164 -16.77 -0.80 -2.81
CA SER A 164 -17.15 0.26 -3.75
C SER A 164 -16.33 0.12 -5.03
N TYR A 165 -16.62 -0.90 -5.83
CA TYR A 165 -16.57 -0.73 -7.28
C TYR A 165 -17.97 -0.25 -7.67
N ASP A 166 -18.09 0.94 -8.25
CA ASP A 166 -19.35 1.39 -8.82
C ASP A 166 -19.72 0.45 -9.98
N THR A 167 -20.41 -0.65 -9.66
CA THR A 167 -20.96 -1.58 -10.63
C THR A 167 -22.32 -1.10 -11.15
N SER A 168 -22.69 0.16 -10.93
CA SER A 168 -23.86 0.77 -11.56
C SER A 168 -23.48 1.43 -12.90
N SER A 169 -23.26 0.55 -13.88
CA SER A 169 -23.31 0.82 -15.32
C SER A 169 -22.14 1.59 -15.97
N SER A 170 -21.50 0.89 -16.90
CA SER A 170 -20.59 1.37 -17.95
C SER A 170 -19.26 1.97 -17.51
N LEU A 171 -18.19 1.51 -18.17
CA LEU A 171 -16.95 2.27 -18.35
C LEU A 171 -17.29 3.76 -18.56
N GLN A 172 -16.70 4.63 -17.73
CA GLN A 172 -16.83 6.10 -17.61
C GLN A 172 -17.93 6.65 -16.68
N SER A 173 -17.56 6.80 -15.41
CA SER A 173 -18.14 7.80 -14.51
C SER A 173 -17.70 9.24 -14.83
N THR A 174 -16.69 9.41 -15.70
CA THR A 174 -16.15 10.71 -16.10
C THR A 174 -16.89 11.30 -17.31
N VAL A 175 -16.99 12.62 -17.39
CA VAL A 175 -17.62 13.31 -18.53
C VAL A 175 -16.57 13.73 -19.53
N SER A 176 -16.61 13.13 -20.72
CA SER A 176 -15.71 13.48 -21.82
C SER A 176 -16.32 14.53 -22.77
N CYS A 177 -15.49 15.43 -23.31
CA CYS A 177 -15.88 16.51 -24.23
C CYS A 177 -14.80 16.83 -25.26
N LEU A 178 -14.01 15.83 -25.68
CA LEU A 178 -13.02 16.01 -26.76
C LEU A 178 -13.65 16.47 -28.08
N ASP A 179 -14.95 16.22 -28.27
CA ASP A 179 -15.74 16.65 -29.42
C ASP A 179 -16.20 18.12 -29.35
N LYS A 180 -15.97 18.82 -28.22
CA LYS A 180 -16.48 20.16 -27.94
C LYS A 180 -15.37 21.20 -27.86
N GLY A 181 -15.72 22.45 -28.17
CA GLY A 181 -14.78 23.56 -28.08
C GLY A 181 -14.59 24.06 -26.64
N VAL A 182 -13.38 24.50 -26.29
CA VAL A 182 -13.12 25.17 -25.00
C VAL A 182 -14.01 26.40 -24.85
N GLY A 183 -14.64 26.55 -23.68
CA GLY A 183 -15.61 27.60 -23.38
C GLY A 183 -17.05 27.27 -23.77
N GLU A 184 -17.29 26.17 -24.48
CA GLU A 184 -18.64 25.68 -24.77
C GLU A 184 -19.32 25.19 -23.49
N ARG A 185 -20.64 25.41 -23.40
CA ARG A 185 -21.50 24.85 -22.36
C ARG A 185 -22.40 23.77 -22.94
N PHE A 186 -22.52 22.65 -22.25
CA PHE A 186 -23.42 21.58 -22.65
C PHE A 186 -24.08 20.94 -21.44
N ARG A 187 -25.20 20.25 -21.65
CA ARG A 187 -25.91 19.53 -20.59
C ARG A 187 -25.63 18.03 -20.67
N TYR A 188 -25.34 17.42 -19.53
CA TYR A 188 -25.21 15.97 -19.37
C TYR A 188 -25.88 15.55 -18.07
N LYS A 189 -26.76 14.53 -18.11
CA LYS A 189 -27.53 14.02 -16.96
C LYS A 189 -28.16 15.14 -16.10
N ASN A 190 -28.78 16.14 -16.73
CA ASN A 190 -29.39 17.34 -16.10
C ASN A 190 -28.45 18.37 -15.46
N MET A 191 -27.13 18.17 -15.50
CA MET A 191 -26.13 19.15 -15.06
C MET A 191 -25.59 19.93 -16.26
N GLU A 192 -25.20 21.18 -16.05
CA GLU A 192 -24.51 21.99 -17.06
C GLU A 192 -23.00 21.93 -16.83
N TYR A 193 -22.26 21.64 -17.90
CA TYR A 193 -20.81 21.53 -17.92
C TYR A 193 -20.21 22.67 -18.76
N LEU A 194 -19.15 23.28 -18.25
CA LEU A 194 -18.24 24.12 -19.03
C LEU A 194 -17.05 23.29 -19.50
N VAL A 195 -16.78 23.31 -20.81
CA VAL A 195 -15.57 22.72 -21.38
C VAL A 195 -14.39 23.61 -21.03
N VAL A 196 -13.41 23.06 -20.32
CA VAL A 196 -12.23 23.80 -19.86
C VAL A 196 -10.93 23.19 -20.36
N ASP A 197 -9.92 24.04 -20.55
CA ASP A 197 -8.53 23.66 -20.78
C ASP A 197 -7.63 24.12 -19.61
N ASP A 198 -6.32 23.93 -19.75
CA ASP A 198 -5.31 24.30 -18.76
C ASP A 198 -5.39 25.78 -18.31
N THR A 199 -5.85 26.66 -19.21
CA THR A 199 -5.96 28.10 -18.96
C THR A 199 -7.30 28.45 -18.33
N SER A 200 -8.40 28.02 -18.93
CA SER A 200 -9.74 28.42 -18.50
C SER A 200 -10.13 27.80 -17.15
N ILE A 201 -9.60 26.64 -16.79
CA ILE A 201 -9.84 26.01 -15.48
C ILE A 201 -9.24 26.84 -14.31
N ARG A 202 -8.29 27.74 -14.61
CA ARG A 202 -7.59 28.59 -13.63
C ARG A 202 -8.20 29.99 -13.49
N LEU A 203 -9.19 30.35 -14.31
CA LEU A 203 -9.84 31.64 -14.23
C LEU A 203 -10.57 31.77 -12.88
N PRO A 204 -10.35 32.86 -12.12
CA PRO A 204 -10.98 33.03 -10.80
C PRO A 204 -12.49 32.83 -10.80
N GLU A 205 -13.18 33.39 -11.79
CA GLU A 205 -14.62 33.26 -11.97
C GLU A 205 -15.08 31.80 -12.15
N ASN A 206 -14.28 30.97 -12.81
CA ASN A 206 -14.58 29.55 -13.00
C ASN A 206 -14.29 28.77 -11.71
N GLN A 207 -13.15 29.03 -11.07
CA GLN A 207 -12.78 28.37 -9.81
C GLN A 207 -13.79 28.66 -8.69
N ASP A 208 -14.24 29.92 -8.58
CA ASP A 208 -15.25 30.32 -7.60
C ASP A 208 -16.60 29.64 -7.88
N ALA A 209 -16.99 29.52 -9.16
CA ALA A 209 -18.21 28.82 -9.55
C ALA A 209 -18.15 27.31 -9.25
N LEU A 210 -17.00 26.66 -9.47
CA LEU A 210 -16.79 25.25 -9.11
C LEU A 210 -16.90 25.05 -7.59
N VAL A 211 -16.28 25.93 -6.80
CA VAL A 211 -16.27 25.84 -5.34
C VAL A 211 -17.67 26.01 -4.75
N ASN A 212 -18.51 26.84 -5.37
CA ASN A 212 -19.88 27.09 -4.96
C ASN A 212 -20.90 26.07 -5.51
N ASP A 213 -20.44 25.06 -6.27
CA ASP A 213 -21.28 24.07 -6.96
C ASP A 213 -22.25 24.70 -7.99
N ASP A 214 -21.90 25.89 -8.51
CA ASP A 214 -22.68 26.61 -9.52
C ASP A 214 -22.40 26.09 -10.95
N LEU A 215 -21.29 25.37 -11.14
CA LEU A 215 -20.79 24.97 -12.46
C LEU A 215 -19.94 23.69 -12.39
N ARG A 216 -20.26 22.69 -13.22
CA ARG A 216 -19.40 21.52 -13.44
C ARG A 216 -18.42 21.76 -14.58
N PHE A 217 -17.26 21.11 -14.52
CA PHE A 217 -16.26 21.17 -15.57
C PHE A 217 -16.20 19.87 -16.34
N CYS A 218 -16.06 19.98 -17.65
CA CYS A 218 -15.53 18.89 -18.45
C CYS A 218 -14.05 19.14 -18.73
N THR A 219 -13.20 18.23 -18.29
CA THR A 219 -11.74 18.42 -18.21
C THR A 219 -10.96 17.66 -19.28
N SER A 220 -11.61 17.13 -20.32
CA SER A 220 -10.94 16.33 -21.36
C SER A 220 -9.81 17.05 -22.10
N HIS A 221 -9.81 18.39 -22.10
CA HIS A 221 -8.76 19.22 -22.73
C HIS A 221 -7.71 19.71 -21.72
N VAL A 222 -7.76 19.25 -20.47
CA VAL A 222 -6.80 19.61 -19.42
C VAL A 222 -5.67 18.59 -19.40
N THR A 223 -4.44 19.09 -19.48
CA THR A 223 -3.22 18.28 -19.39
C THR A 223 -2.38 18.61 -18.15
N ASP A 224 -2.56 19.81 -17.57
CA ASP A 224 -1.84 20.29 -16.41
C ASP A 224 -2.79 20.77 -15.29
N MET A 225 -2.85 20.00 -14.21
CA MET A 225 -3.62 20.31 -13.01
C MET A 225 -2.74 20.87 -11.87
N ALA A 226 -1.48 21.21 -12.14
CA ALA A 226 -0.56 21.64 -11.11
C ALA A 226 -1.08 22.90 -10.39
N TYR A 227 -1.06 22.82 -9.05
CA TYR A 227 -1.43 23.89 -8.12
C TYR A 227 -2.81 24.50 -8.35
N LEU A 228 -3.76 23.77 -8.94
CA LEU A 228 -5.06 24.32 -9.35
C LEU A 228 -5.79 25.06 -8.22
N PHE A 229 -5.74 24.53 -6.98
CA PHE A 229 -6.43 25.11 -5.82
C PHE A 229 -5.52 26.00 -4.93
N SER A 230 -4.34 26.39 -5.43
CA SER A 230 -3.35 27.19 -4.72
C SER A 230 -3.00 28.48 -5.47
N ARG A 231 -2.79 29.58 -4.76
CA ARG A 231 -2.25 30.84 -5.30
C ARG A 231 -1.05 31.27 -4.47
N ASP A 232 0.09 31.53 -5.12
CA ASP A 232 1.35 31.92 -4.45
C ASP A 232 1.79 30.96 -3.31
N PHE A 233 1.58 29.64 -3.51
CA PHE A 233 1.82 28.59 -2.51
C PHE A 233 0.99 28.70 -1.21
N GLU A 234 -0.04 29.54 -1.18
CA GLU A 234 -1.07 29.56 -0.15
C GLU A 234 -2.41 29.01 -0.68
N PRO A 235 -3.20 28.32 0.16
CA PRO A 235 -4.43 27.69 -0.29
C PRO A 235 -5.46 28.78 -0.59
N ALA A 236 -5.76 29.00 -1.87
CA ALA A 236 -6.84 29.89 -2.27
C ALA A 236 -8.20 29.29 -1.86
N TYR A 237 -8.29 27.97 -1.82
CA TYR A 237 -9.51 27.23 -1.49
C TYR A 237 -9.23 26.14 -0.44
N LYS A 238 -8.84 26.56 0.76
CA LYS A 238 -8.51 25.65 1.88
C LYS A 238 -9.65 24.67 2.21
N ASP A 239 -10.89 25.14 2.10
CA ASP A 239 -12.10 24.38 2.43
C ASP A 239 -12.73 23.71 1.20
N PHE A 240 -12.01 23.67 0.06
CA PHE A 240 -12.48 23.00 -1.15
C PHE A 240 -12.78 21.53 -0.87
N ASN A 241 -14.01 21.12 -1.19
CA ASN A 241 -14.47 19.74 -1.10
C ASN A 241 -15.65 19.47 -2.05
N ALA A 242 -15.74 20.19 -3.17
CA ALA A 242 -16.77 19.97 -4.17
C ALA A 242 -16.52 18.64 -4.90
N ASP A 243 -17.59 17.93 -5.26
CA ASP A 243 -17.48 16.66 -5.99
C ASP A 243 -16.90 16.88 -7.39
N ILE A 244 -15.84 16.13 -7.68
CA ILE A 244 -15.06 16.16 -8.92
C ILE A 244 -14.79 14.73 -9.43
N SER A 245 -15.57 13.76 -8.95
CA SER A 245 -15.48 12.36 -9.37
C SER A 245 -15.75 12.18 -10.87
N ASP A 246 -16.43 13.11 -11.51
CA ASP A 246 -16.78 13.08 -12.93
C ASP A 246 -15.73 13.74 -13.86
N TRP A 247 -14.60 14.21 -13.32
CA TRP A 247 -13.54 14.79 -14.14
C TRP A 247 -12.87 13.74 -15.02
N ASP A 248 -12.79 14.02 -16.33
CA ASP A 248 -11.99 13.25 -17.27
C ASP A 248 -10.51 13.66 -17.14
N THR A 249 -9.71 12.80 -16.52
CA THR A 249 -8.26 13.00 -16.32
C THR A 249 -7.39 12.26 -17.34
N SER A 250 -7.99 11.64 -18.35
CA SER A 250 -7.28 10.76 -19.31
C SER A 250 -6.19 11.45 -20.16
N GLN A 251 -6.14 12.78 -20.14
CA GLN A 251 -5.10 13.58 -20.81
C GLN A 251 -4.14 14.27 -19.82
N VAL A 252 -4.36 14.15 -18.52
CA VAL A 252 -3.56 14.83 -17.50
C VAL A 252 -2.21 14.16 -17.37
N THR A 253 -1.15 14.96 -17.45
CA THR A 253 0.25 14.52 -17.30
C THR A 253 0.92 15.06 -16.04
N ASN A 254 0.37 16.13 -15.46
CA ASN A 254 0.94 16.82 -14.30
C ASN A 254 -0.13 17.08 -13.23
N MET A 255 0.02 16.47 -12.05
CA MET A 255 -0.85 16.65 -10.88
C MET A 255 -0.13 17.32 -9.70
N GLN A 256 0.99 17.99 -9.98
CA GLN A 256 1.84 18.57 -8.94
C GLN A 256 1.05 19.53 -8.03
N GLY A 257 0.94 19.20 -6.74
CA GLY A 257 0.31 20.07 -5.76
C GLY A 257 -1.16 20.39 -6.05
N LEU A 258 -1.88 19.55 -6.80
CA LEU A 258 -3.29 19.76 -7.12
C LEU A 258 -4.11 20.10 -5.87
N PHE A 259 -3.97 19.31 -4.80
CA PHE A 259 -4.69 19.46 -3.53
C PHE A 259 -3.79 20.02 -2.39
N ILE A 260 -2.72 20.73 -2.73
CA ILE A 260 -1.79 21.28 -1.73
C ILE A 260 -2.54 22.16 -0.71
N LYS A 261 -2.39 21.84 0.58
CA LYS A 261 -3.03 22.55 1.71
C LYS A 261 -4.57 22.67 1.62
N THR A 262 -5.25 21.89 0.78
CA THR A 262 -6.73 21.79 0.77
C THR A 262 -7.19 20.92 1.94
N THR A 263 -7.33 21.53 3.12
CA THR A 263 -7.44 20.78 4.38
C THR A 263 -8.75 20.01 4.52
N ALA A 264 -9.81 20.41 3.82
CA ALA A 264 -11.13 19.78 3.88
C ALA A 264 -11.37 18.74 2.77
N PHE A 265 -10.50 18.67 1.75
CA PHE A 265 -10.74 17.82 0.59
C PHE A 265 -10.72 16.33 0.93
N ASN A 266 -11.78 15.61 0.60
CA ASN A 266 -11.94 14.18 0.81
C ASN A 266 -12.96 13.54 -0.15
N GLN A 267 -13.02 13.99 -1.42
CA GLN A 267 -13.95 13.47 -2.42
C GLN A 267 -13.43 12.22 -3.14
N PRO A 268 -14.31 11.30 -3.58
CA PRO A 268 -13.91 10.05 -4.22
C PRO A 268 -13.33 10.32 -5.60
N ILE A 269 -12.02 10.15 -5.72
CA ILE A 269 -11.24 10.35 -6.96
C ILE A 269 -10.49 9.09 -7.41
N GLY A 270 -10.81 7.94 -6.80
CA GLY A 270 -10.19 6.66 -7.13
C GLY A 270 -10.46 6.18 -8.56
N ASN A 271 -11.51 6.74 -9.19
CA ASN A 271 -11.93 6.43 -10.56
C ASN A 271 -11.20 7.25 -11.64
N TRP A 272 -10.31 8.17 -11.25
CA TRP A 272 -9.55 8.97 -12.19
C TRP A 272 -8.55 8.13 -12.98
N ASP A 273 -8.47 8.38 -14.29
CA ASP A 273 -7.43 7.82 -15.15
C ASP A 273 -6.12 8.59 -14.93
N THR A 274 -5.13 7.93 -14.33
CA THR A 274 -3.79 8.48 -14.06
C THR A 274 -2.71 7.92 -14.97
N SER A 275 -3.07 7.13 -16.00
CA SER A 275 -2.13 6.37 -16.85
C SER A 275 -1.10 7.24 -17.60
N LYS A 276 -1.37 8.54 -17.75
CA LYS A 276 -0.44 9.50 -18.38
C LYS A 276 0.27 10.42 -17.39
N VAL A 277 -0.04 10.32 -16.10
CA VAL A 277 0.52 11.22 -15.09
C VAL A 277 1.97 10.86 -14.82
N THR A 278 2.85 11.84 -14.94
CA THR A 278 4.30 11.68 -14.72
C THR A 278 4.79 12.34 -13.43
N ASN A 279 4.02 13.28 -12.89
CA ASN A 279 4.39 14.10 -11.73
C ASN A 279 3.23 14.21 -10.73
N MET A 280 3.42 13.62 -9.54
CA MET A 280 2.47 13.67 -8.42
C MET A 280 3.05 14.40 -7.19
N ARG A 281 4.14 15.15 -7.39
CA ARG A 281 4.82 15.89 -6.31
C ARG A 281 3.84 16.78 -5.56
N LEU A 282 3.88 16.76 -4.23
CA LEU A 282 3.08 17.60 -3.32
C LEU A 282 1.55 17.45 -3.46
N MET A 283 1.04 16.49 -4.23
CA MET A 283 -0.39 16.42 -4.60
C MET A 283 -1.32 16.55 -3.39
N PHE A 284 -1.03 15.87 -2.28
CA PHE A 284 -1.80 15.90 -1.03
C PHE A 284 -1.02 16.48 0.16
N TYR A 285 -0.02 17.33 -0.09
CA TYR A 285 0.74 17.96 0.97
C TYR A 285 -0.17 18.79 1.89
N ARG A 286 -0.24 18.44 3.18
CA ARG A 286 -1.15 19.06 4.17
C ARG A 286 -2.66 18.97 3.83
N ALA A 287 -3.09 18.01 3.01
CA ALA A 287 -4.51 17.72 2.81
C ALA A 287 -5.05 16.89 4.00
N TYR A 288 -5.31 17.53 5.15
CA TYR A 288 -5.51 16.83 6.42
C TYR A 288 -6.72 15.91 6.51
N ALA A 289 -7.75 16.10 5.69
CA ALA A 289 -8.94 15.26 5.67
C ALA A 289 -8.83 14.07 4.70
N PHE A 290 -7.96 14.15 3.69
CA PHE A 290 -7.96 13.23 2.57
C PHE A 290 -7.58 11.80 2.99
N ASN A 291 -8.49 10.85 2.77
CA ASN A 291 -8.32 9.42 3.05
C ASN A 291 -9.16 8.54 2.11
N GLN A 292 -9.32 8.93 0.84
CA GLN A 292 -10.11 8.19 -0.16
C GLN A 292 -9.28 7.10 -0.85
N PRO A 293 -9.91 5.98 -1.27
CA PRO A 293 -9.21 4.90 -1.96
C PRO A 293 -8.68 5.39 -3.31
N ILE A 294 -7.37 5.24 -3.50
CA ILE A 294 -6.63 5.59 -4.72
C ILE A 294 -5.65 4.48 -5.13
N GLY A 295 -5.85 3.28 -4.59
CA GLY A 295 -5.01 2.11 -4.89
C GLY A 295 -5.07 1.70 -6.37
N GLU A 296 -6.19 1.99 -7.04
CA GLU A 296 -6.45 1.65 -8.45
C GLU A 296 -5.83 2.61 -9.47
N TRP A 297 -5.12 3.64 -9.01
CA TRP A 297 -4.43 4.55 -9.91
C TRP A 297 -3.27 3.87 -10.63
N ASP A 298 -3.27 3.98 -11.96
CA ASP A 298 -2.11 3.64 -12.78
C ASP A 298 -0.98 4.65 -12.52
N THR A 299 0.12 4.15 -11.97
CA THR A 299 1.30 4.95 -11.59
C THR A 299 2.54 4.60 -12.42
N ALA A 300 2.40 3.75 -13.46
CA ALA A 300 3.52 3.20 -14.23
C ALA A 300 4.34 4.28 -14.97
N GLU A 301 3.76 5.45 -15.24
CA GLU A 301 4.45 6.60 -15.86
C GLU A 301 4.99 7.63 -14.85
N VAL A 302 4.71 7.47 -13.56
CA VAL A 302 5.09 8.44 -12.53
C VAL A 302 6.60 8.36 -12.25
N THR A 303 7.25 9.54 -12.28
CA THR A 303 8.71 9.66 -12.03
C THR A 303 9.04 10.42 -10.73
N ASP A 304 8.11 11.23 -10.23
CA ASP A 304 8.30 12.10 -9.06
C ASP A 304 7.08 12.05 -8.11
N MET A 305 7.30 11.49 -6.91
CA MET A 305 6.31 11.38 -5.82
C MET A 305 6.71 12.21 -4.59
N ARG A 306 7.61 13.19 -4.76
CA ARG A 306 8.13 13.99 -3.64
C ARG A 306 7.02 14.62 -2.81
N SER A 307 7.10 14.44 -1.50
CA SER A 307 6.20 15.08 -0.54
C SER A 307 4.70 14.83 -0.80
N MET A 308 4.31 13.81 -1.58
CA MET A 308 2.92 13.61 -2.01
C MET A 308 1.94 13.59 -0.84
N PHE A 309 2.27 12.89 0.25
CA PHE A 309 1.46 12.80 1.48
C PHE A 309 2.14 13.45 2.70
N SER A 310 3.10 14.35 2.48
CA SER A 310 3.78 15.01 3.59
C SER A 310 2.80 15.87 4.39
N GLN A 311 2.84 15.70 5.71
CA GLN A 311 1.95 16.30 6.69
C GLN A 311 0.46 16.00 6.47
N ASN A 312 0.10 15.05 5.60
CA ASN A 312 -1.25 14.47 5.64
C ASN A 312 -1.36 13.64 6.93
N THR A 313 -2.40 13.90 7.74
CA THR A 313 -2.53 13.26 9.06
C THR A 313 -3.49 12.08 9.11
N THR A 314 -4.27 11.82 8.05
CA THR A 314 -5.36 10.84 8.04
C THR A 314 -5.15 9.72 7.02
N PHE A 315 -4.46 9.99 5.91
CA PHE A 315 -4.29 9.05 4.81
C PHE A 315 -3.66 7.75 5.28
N ASN A 316 -4.38 6.65 5.09
CA ASN A 316 -3.98 5.30 5.44
C ASN A 316 -4.65 4.26 4.51
N GLN A 317 -4.81 4.58 3.23
CA GLN A 317 -5.41 3.69 2.22
C GLN A 317 -4.36 2.80 1.56
N PRO A 318 -4.73 1.59 1.12
CA PRO A 318 -3.80 0.67 0.46
C PRO A 318 -3.32 1.25 -0.87
N ILE A 319 -2.00 1.29 -1.02
CA ILE A 319 -1.27 1.77 -2.22
C ILE A 319 -0.09 0.85 -2.56
N GLY A 320 -0.08 -0.37 -2.00
CA GLY A 320 0.98 -1.36 -2.23
C GLY A 320 1.08 -1.78 -3.69
N ASN A 321 -0.04 -1.77 -4.41
CA ASN A 321 -0.17 -2.20 -5.81
C ASN A 321 0.33 -1.17 -6.84
N TRP A 322 0.81 0.00 -6.40
CA TRP A 322 1.33 1.02 -7.31
C TRP A 322 2.62 0.56 -8.01
N ASP A 323 2.72 0.78 -9.32
CA ASP A 323 3.94 0.59 -10.08
C ASP A 323 4.89 1.77 -9.86
N THR A 324 5.92 1.57 -9.04
CA THR A 324 6.93 2.58 -8.74
C THR A 324 8.21 2.44 -9.58
N ALA A 325 8.24 1.57 -10.58
CA ALA A 325 9.47 1.21 -11.28
C ALA A 325 10.17 2.41 -11.96
N LYS A 326 9.43 3.45 -12.36
CA LYS A 326 9.98 4.68 -12.97
C LYS A 326 10.28 5.79 -11.97
N VAL A 327 9.91 5.63 -10.69
CA VAL A 327 10.07 6.66 -9.68
C VAL A 327 11.55 6.81 -9.32
N THR A 328 12.05 8.05 -9.39
CA THR A 328 13.46 8.36 -9.07
C THR A 328 13.61 9.11 -7.75
N ASN A 329 12.55 9.73 -7.24
CA ASN A 329 12.56 10.53 -6.03
C ASN A 329 11.31 10.30 -5.16
N MET A 330 11.53 9.76 -3.96
CA MET A 330 10.52 9.51 -2.94
C MET A 330 10.73 10.37 -1.68
N SER A 331 11.57 11.40 -1.78
CA SER A 331 11.91 12.23 -0.63
C SER A 331 10.67 12.89 -0.02
N GLN A 332 10.62 12.90 1.31
CA GLN A 332 9.52 13.45 2.11
C GLN A 332 8.12 12.85 1.84
N MET A 333 7.97 11.76 1.07
CA MET A 333 6.65 11.29 0.63
C MET A 333 5.63 11.15 1.78
N PHE A 334 6.07 10.64 2.95
CA PHE A 334 5.27 10.50 4.17
C PHE A 334 5.84 11.28 5.37
N ASP A 335 6.63 12.34 5.13
CA ASP A 335 7.15 13.19 6.22
C ASP A 335 5.99 13.73 7.07
N SER A 336 6.06 13.52 8.38
CA SER A 336 5.10 13.95 9.38
C SER A 336 3.70 13.37 9.19
N ASN A 337 3.54 12.32 8.38
CA ASN A 337 2.30 11.57 8.29
C ASN A 337 2.06 10.78 9.58
N ARG A 338 0.88 10.93 10.17
CA ARG A 338 0.58 10.35 11.49
C ARG A 338 -0.11 8.99 11.41
N SER A 339 -0.79 8.68 10.32
CA SER A 339 -1.71 7.53 10.25
C SER A 339 -1.23 6.43 9.31
N PHE A 340 -0.47 6.78 8.26
CA PHE A 340 -0.05 5.81 7.24
C PHE A 340 0.75 4.65 7.84
N ASN A 341 0.26 3.44 7.61
CA ASN A 341 0.85 2.17 8.03
C ASN A 341 0.39 1.01 7.12
N GLN A 342 0.29 1.25 5.82
CA GLN A 342 -0.09 0.24 4.83
C GLN A 342 1.13 -0.45 4.20
N PRO A 343 1.02 -1.72 3.78
CA PRO A 343 2.12 -2.45 3.17
C PRO A 343 2.54 -1.80 1.85
N ILE A 344 3.84 -1.54 1.73
CA ILE A 344 4.52 -0.97 0.55
C ILE A 344 5.85 -1.68 0.29
N GLY A 345 6.02 -2.89 0.84
CA GLY A 345 7.24 -3.69 0.68
C GLY A 345 7.50 -4.07 -0.77
N ASP A 346 6.43 -4.28 -1.55
CA ASP A 346 6.48 -4.76 -2.93
C ASP A 346 6.83 -3.67 -3.96
N TRP A 347 6.99 -2.42 -3.52
CA TRP A 347 7.38 -1.32 -4.41
C TRP A 347 8.75 -1.55 -5.04
N ASN A 348 8.81 -1.42 -6.37
CA ASN A 348 10.07 -1.41 -7.09
C ASN A 348 10.81 -0.08 -6.87
N THR A 349 11.85 -0.12 -6.04
CA THR A 349 12.67 1.04 -5.67
C THR A 349 14.00 1.11 -6.40
N ALA A 350 14.25 0.24 -7.38
CA ALA A 350 15.56 0.10 -8.03
C ALA A 350 16.06 1.38 -8.72
N ASN A 351 15.17 2.27 -9.16
CA ASN A 351 15.52 3.54 -9.79
C ASN A 351 15.55 4.74 -8.83
N VAL A 352 15.22 4.54 -7.55
CA VAL A 352 15.15 5.62 -6.56
C VAL A 352 16.56 6.05 -6.15
N THR A 353 16.79 7.37 -6.16
CA THR A 353 18.09 7.97 -5.80
C THR A 353 18.04 8.81 -4.52
N ASP A 354 16.86 9.28 -4.12
CA ASP A 354 16.64 10.10 -2.93
C ASP A 354 15.43 9.60 -2.12
N MET A 355 15.70 9.13 -0.90
CA MET A 355 14.72 8.70 0.10
C MET A 355 14.76 9.61 1.34
N SER A 356 15.38 10.78 1.24
CA SER A 356 15.55 11.66 2.39
C SER A 356 14.21 12.08 2.98
N ARG A 357 14.13 12.02 4.32
CA ARG A 357 12.96 12.37 5.11
C ARG A 357 11.67 11.61 4.75
N MET A 358 11.75 10.50 3.99
CA MET A 358 10.56 9.79 3.51
C MET A 358 9.55 9.48 4.62
N PHE A 359 10.04 9.10 5.81
CA PHE A 359 9.26 8.84 7.02
C PHE A 359 9.69 9.70 8.22
N GLU A 360 10.28 10.89 7.98
CA GLU A 360 10.63 11.82 9.06
C GLU A 360 9.36 12.12 9.88
N ARG A 361 9.42 12.06 11.22
CA ARG A 361 8.29 12.36 12.13
C ARG A 361 7.03 11.51 11.92
N SER A 362 7.13 10.39 11.20
CA SER A 362 6.04 9.43 11.05
C SER A 362 5.69 8.78 12.40
N GLN A 363 4.40 8.67 12.71
CA GLN A 363 3.98 8.14 14.02
C GLN A 363 3.59 6.67 13.99
N SER A 364 2.98 6.20 12.91
CA SER A 364 2.39 4.86 12.86
C SER A 364 3.15 3.87 11.98
N PHE A 365 3.88 4.35 10.96
CA PHE A 365 4.53 3.48 9.98
C PHE A 365 5.51 2.48 10.61
N ASN A 366 5.25 1.20 10.41
CA ASN A 366 6.06 0.07 10.86
C ASN A 366 5.87 -1.17 9.96
N GLN A 367 5.73 -0.98 8.65
CA GLN A 367 5.55 -2.07 7.68
C GLN A 367 6.89 -2.54 7.09
N PRO A 368 7.02 -3.82 6.71
CA PRO A 368 8.25 -4.37 6.17
C PRO A 368 8.62 -3.67 4.85
N ILE A 369 9.88 -3.24 4.78
CA ILE A 369 10.51 -2.58 3.62
C ILE A 369 11.95 -3.09 3.41
N GLY A 370 12.28 -4.24 3.99
CA GLY A 370 13.61 -4.84 3.93
C GLY A 370 14.00 -5.22 2.50
N ASP A 371 13.02 -5.62 1.69
CA ASP A 371 13.22 -6.12 0.32
C ASP A 371 13.41 -5.00 -0.72
N TRP A 372 13.37 -3.73 -0.30
CA TRP A 372 13.62 -2.61 -1.20
C TRP A 372 15.04 -2.62 -1.78
N ASN A 373 15.14 -2.41 -3.10
CA ASN A 373 16.40 -2.26 -3.78
C ASN A 373 16.96 -0.84 -3.61
N THR A 374 17.89 -0.67 -2.67
CA THR A 374 18.52 0.62 -2.38
C THR A 374 19.84 0.88 -3.11
N ALA A 375 20.25 0.02 -4.06
CA ALA A 375 21.57 0.07 -4.68
C ALA A 375 21.88 1.37 -5.46
N ASN A 376 20.86 2.14 -5.82
CA ASN A 376 20.99 3.45 -6.49
C ASN A 376 20.76 4.65 -5.56
N VAL A 377 20.41 4.42 -4.29
CA VAL A 377 20.13 5.49 -3.34
C VAL A 377 21.41 6.20 -2.93
N THR A 378 21.39 7.53 -2.99
CA THR A 378 22.53 8.38 -2.60
C THR A 378 22.24 9.21 -1.35
N ASN A 379 20.97 9.43 -1.02
CA ASN A 379 20.54 10.27 0.10
C ASN A 379 19.45 9.58 0.93
N MET A 380 19.79 9.24 2.17
CA MET A 380 18.89 8.69 3.20
C MET A 380 18.76 9.62 4.41
N SER A 381 19.18 10.89 4.27
CA SER A 381 19.19 11.82 5.40
C SER A 381 17.81 11.96 6.01
N LYS A 382 17.74 11.88 7.34
CA LYS A 382 16.52 12.00 8.15
C LYS A 382 15.40 11.02 7.81
N MET A 383 15.65 9.95 7.05
CA MET A 383 14.60 9.04 6.55
C MET A 383 13.62 8.59 7.65
N PHE A 384 14.11 8.29 8.85
CA PHE A 384 13.32 7.89 10.01
C PHE A 384 13.47 8.84 11.21
N SER A 385 14.03 10.03 11.01
CA SER A 385 14.25 11.02 12.08
C SER A 385 12.93 11.31 12.80
N LEU A 386 12.90 11.24 14.12
CA LEU A 386 11.72 11.46 14.98
C LEU A 386 10.56 10.47 14.73
N SER A 387 10.80 9.35 14.05
CA SER A 387 9.80 8.30 13.90
C SER A 387 9.56 7.61 15.25
N LYS A 388 8.29 7.27 15.54
CA LYS A 388 7.92 6.67 16.83
C LYS A 388 7.88 5.15 16.80
N SER A 389 7.41 4.55 15.70
CA SER A 389 7.02 3.13 15.68
C SER A 389 7.93 2.24 14.85
N PHE A 390 8.68 2.80 13.89
CA PHE A 390 9.47 2.01 12.95
C PHE A 390 10.55 1.17 13.64
N ASN A 391 10.50 -0.15 13.41
CA ASN A 391 11.46 -1.12 13.92
C ASN A 391 11.53 -2.38 13.01
N GLN A 392 11.42 -2.20 11.69
CA GLN A 392 11.46 -3.31 10.72
C GLN A 392 12.89 -3.59 10.22
N PRO A 393 13.22 -4.84 9.88
CA PRO A 393 14.54 -5.21 9.41
C PRO A 393 14.86 -4.52 8.06
N ILE A 394 16.03 -3.89 8.01
CA ILE A 394 16.57 -3.17 6.84
C ILE A 394 18.07 -3.44 6.67
N GLY A 395 18.56 -4.53 7.28
CA GLY A 395 19.97 -4.90 7.28
C GLY A 395 20.49 -5.25 5.88
N ASP A 396 19.61 -5.78 5.02
CA ASP A 396 19.94 -6.26 3.68
C ASP A 396 20.01 -5.16 2.62
N TRP A 397 19.76 -3.91 2.99
CA TRP A 397 19.86 -2.77 2.08
C TRP A 397 21.29 -2.57 1.55
N ASP A 398 21.43 -2.46 0.23
CA ASP A 398 22.68 -2.04 -0.39
C ASP A 398 22.88 -0.52 -0.19
N THR A 399 23.80 -0.18 0.72
CA THR A 399 24.15 1.21 1.03
C THR A 399 25.42 1.71 0.32
N ALA A 400 26.01 0.92 -0.59
CA ALA A 400 27.33 1.20 -1.14
C ALA A 400 27.43 2.53 -1.90
N LYS A 401 26.32 3.05 -2.44
CA LYS A 401 26.26 4.37 -3.12
C LYS A 401 25.81 5.53 -2.23
N VAL A 402 25.40 5.25 -0.99
CA VAL A 402 24.86 6.28 -0.09
C VAL A 402 25.96 7.25 0.31
N ARG A 403 25.70 8.55 0.12
CA ARG A 403 26.61 9.64 0.50
C ARG A 403 26.15 10.36 1.77
N ASN A 404 24.83 10.43 2.00
CA ASN A 404 24.25 11.23 3.06
C ASN A 404 23.28 10.44 3.95
N MET A 405 23.68 10.22 5.20
CA MET A 405 22.91 9.56 6.27
C MET A 405 22.67 10.49 7.47
N LYS A 406 22.80 11.82 7.29
CA LYS A 406 22.61 12.79 8.39
C LYS A 406 21.28 12.55 9.10
N TYR A 407 21.32 12.43 10.42
CA TYR A 407 20.13 12.32 11.26
C TYR A 407 19.16 11.18 10.90
N MET A 408 19.58 10.16 10.15
CA MET A 408 18.67 9.12 9.63
C MET A 408 17.75 8.51 10.69
N PHE A 409 18.28 8.24 11.89
CA PHE A 409 17.56 7.70 13.05
C PHE A 409 17.56 8.63 14.26
N SER A 410 17.77 9.93 14.05
CA SER A 410 17.77 10.93 15.13
C SER A 410 16.43 10.93 15.85
N HIS A 411 16.41 10.87 17.18
CA HIS A 411 15.20 10.84 18.01
C HIS A 411 14.22 9.70 17.69
N THR A 412 14.70 8.61 17.08
CA THR A 412 13.88 7.40 16.92
C THR A 412 13.66 6.71 18.27
N ARG A 413 12.45 6.21 18.49
CA ARG A 413 12.10 5.58 19.77
C ARG A 413 12.34 4.08 19.80
N MET A 414 11.93 3.38 18.74
CA MET A 414 11.81 1.92 18.75
C MET A 414 12.88 1.19 17.93
N PHE A 415 13.51 1.86 16.96
CA PHE A 415 14.41 1.21 16.02
C PHE A 415 15.64 0.60 16.71
N ASN A 416 15.81 -0.71 16.57
CA ASN A 416 16.96 -1.46 17.09
C ASN A 416 17.29 -2.71 16.25
N GLN A 417 17.13 -2.62 14.92
CA GLN A 417 17.41 -3.72 14.00
C GLN A 417 18.87 -3.75 13.56
N PRO A 418 19.46 -4.93 13.27
CA PRO A 418 20.85 -5.05 12.87
C PRO A 418 21.11 -4.36 11.53
N ILE A 419 22.11 -3.48 11.51
CA ILE A 419 22.58 -2.74 10.33
C ILE A 419 24.12 -2.68 10.28
N GLY A 420 24.78 -3.55 11.05
CA GLY A 420 26.24 -3.59 11.16
C GLY A 420 26.95 -3.93 9.85
N ASP A 421 26.26 -4.64 8.95
CA ASP A 421 26.79 -5.12 7.67
C ASP A 421 26.66 -4.09 6.52
N TRP A 422 26.08 -2.90 6.79
CA TRP A 422 25.98 -1.84 5.80
C TRP A 422 27.36 -1.38 5.30
N ASN A 423 27.48 -1.22 3.98
CA ASN A 423 28.65 -0.62 3.37
C ASN A 423 28.59 0.91 3.49
N THR A 424 29.37 1.47 4.41
CA THR A 424 29.43 2.91 4.67
C THR A 424 30.64 3.62 4.06
N ALA A 425 31.49 2.92 3.29
CA ALA A 425 32.78 3.45 2.82
C ALA A 425 32.64 4.72 1.97
N ASN A 426 31.49 4.92 1.32
CA ASN A 426 31.20 6.11 0.51
C ASN A 426 30.46 7.23 1.25
N VAL A 427 30.08 7.03 2.51
CA VAL A 427 29.31 8.00 3.29
C VAL A 427 30.19 9.19 3.66
N THR A 428 29.80 10.38 3.18
CA THR A 428 30.51 11.63 3.48
C THR A 428 29.88 12.42 4.62
N HIS A 429 28.61 12.12 4.93
CA HIS A 429 27.81 12.87 5.90
C HIS A 429 26.99 11.96 6.81
N ILE A 430 27.38 11.86 8.09
CA ILE A 430 26.76 10.97 9.09
C ILE A 430 26.38 11.68 10.40
N ASN A 431 26.49 13.02 10.44
CA ASN A 431 26.28 13.77 11.68
C ASN A 431 24.87 13.56 12.25
N GLY A 432 24.81 13.27 13.55
CA GLY A 432 23.55 13.11 14.27
C GLY A 432 22.74 11.86 13.93
N MET A 433 23.30 10.89 13.19
CA MET A 433 22.56 9.72 12.69
C MET A 433 21.72 9.02 13.76
N PHE A 434 22.26 8.84 14.97
CA PHE A 434 21.61 8.21 16.12
C PHE A 434 21.46 9.17 17.32
N SER A 435 21.56 10.49 17.12
CA SER A 435 21.37 11.45 18.20
C SER A 435 20.00 11.24 18.84
N ARG A 436 19.95 11.02 20.16
CA ARG A 436 18.73 10.78 20.95
C ARG A 436 17.92 9.55 20.48
N ALA A 437 18.54 8.60 19.80
CA ALA A 437 17.91 7.31 19.51
C ALA A 437 17.74 6.52 20.82
N GLU A 438 16.50 6.26 21.22
CA GLU A 438 16.19 5.76 22.57
C GLU A 438 16.47 4.26 22.72
N ALA A 439 16.20 3.46 21.68
CA ALA A 439 16.32 1.99 21.73
C ALA A 439 17.60 1.43 21.07
N PHE A 440 18.19 2.15 20.12
CA PHE A 440 19.24 1.61 19.25
C PHE A 440 20.54 1.29 20.00
N GLU A 441 21.01 0.04 19.89
CA GLU A 441 22.22 -0.48 20.56
C GLU A 441 22.86 -1.64 19.77
N GLN A 442 22.94 -1.51 18.44
CA GLN A 442 23.59 -2.53 17.60
C GLN A 442 25.08 -2.24 17.40
N ASP A 443 25.86 -3.28 17.10
CA ASP A 443 27.29 -3.18 16.81
C ASP A 443 27.53 -2.59 15.41
N LEU A 444 28.21 -1.44 15.36
CA LEU A 444 28.62 -0.73 14.14
C LEU A 444 30.14 -0.68 13.99
N SER A 445 30.88 -1.48 14.76
CA SER A 445 32.36 -1.45 14.78
C SER A 445 33.00 -1.84 13.44
N GLY A 446 32.25 -2.51 12.57
CA GLY A 446 32.65 -2.90 11.21
C GLY A 446 32.53 -1.79 10.16
N TRP A 447 31.86 -0.67 10.45
CA TRP A 447 31.64 0.39 9.47
C TRP A 447 32.93 1.12 9.08
N ASP A 448 33.15 1.29 7.77
CA ASP A 448 34.18 2.16 7.21
C ASP A 448 33.63 3.59 7.08
N VAL A 449 34.23 4.54 7.79
CA VAL A 449 33.80 5.95 7.82
C VAL A 449 34.93 6.91 7.43
N ASN A 450 35.92 6.44 6.67
CA ASN A 450 37.09 7.24 6.29
C ASN A 450 36.77 8.46 5.41
N GLU A 451 35.68 8.41 4.65
CA GLU A 451 35.24 9.50 3.75
C GLU A 451 34.41 10.60 4.45
N VAL A 452 34.19 10.52 5.77
CA VAL A 452 33.36 11.50 6.50
C VAL A 452 34.09 12.84 6.63
N ILE A 453 33.53 13.89 6.00
CA ILE A 453 34.22 15.18 5.79
C ILE A 453 34.17 16.09 7.05
N ASP A 454 33.15 15.97 7.90
CA ASP A 454 32.92 16.90 9.03
C ASP A 454 33.18 16.25 10.40
N ILE A 455 34.45 15.95 10.66
CA ILE A 455 34.96 15.30 11.89
C ILE A 455 34.74 16.19 13.14
N ARG A 456 34.58 17.51 12.99
CA ARG A 456 34.38 18.42 14.13
C ARG A 456 32.94 18.43 14.66
N ARG A 457 31.97 17.86 13.92
CA ARG A 457 30.55 17.77 14.31
C ARG A 457 30.03 16.34 14.51
N THR A 458 30.90 15.33 14.45
CA THR A 458 30.56 13.93 14.78
C THR A 458 30.36 13.70 16.28
N TRP A 459 30.62 14.72 17.12
CA TRP A 459 30.28 14.77 18.56
C TRP A 459 28.80 14.46 18.83
N HIS A 460 27.95 14.64 17.82
CA HIS A 460 26.52 14.36 17.91
C HIS A 460 26.12 13.02 17.27
N PHE A 461 27.03 12.19 16.73
CA PHE A 461 26.70 10.96 16.00
C PHE A 461 25.64 10.13 16.71
N ALA A 462 25.82 9.93 18.02
CA ALA A 462 24.91 9.20 18.89
C ALA A 462 24.67 9.92 20.23
N GLU A 463 24.84 11.24 20.31
CA GLU A 463 24.66 12.00 21.55
C GLU A 463 23.30 11.72 22.20
N ASP A 464 23.27 11.55 23.53
CA ASP A 464 22.07 11.28 24.32
C ASP A 464 21.27 10.02 23.87
N SER A 465 21.91 9.07 23.18
CA SER A 465 21.30 7.80 22.76
C SER A 465 21.67 6.63 23.67
N LYS A 466 21.00 5.49 23.50
CA LYS A 466 21.41 4.23 24.15
C LYS A 466 22.78 3.76 23.67
N LEU A 467 23.03 3.81 22.35
CA LEU A 467 24.32 3.50 21.73
C LEU A 467 25.50 4.23 22.40
N SER A 468 25.35 5.50 22.78
CA SER A 468 26.42 6.29 23.42
C SER A 468 27.02 5.69 24.69
N ARG A 469 26.32 4.75 25.33
CA ARG A 469 26.78 4.05 26.54
C ARG A 469 27.74 2.91 26.23
N ASN A 470 27.82 2.47 24.97
CA ASN A 470 28.65 1.36 24.54
C ASN A 470 29.58 1.77 23.39
N ARG A 471 30.71 2.40 23.73
CA ARG A 471 31.70 2.86 22.74
C ARG A 471 32.29 1.74 21.89
N ALA A 472 32.32 0.49 22.36
CA ALA A 472 32.84 -0.64 21.58
C ALA A 472 32.03 -0.88 20.29
N TYR A 473 30.77 -0.46 20.28
CA TYR A 473 29.88 -0.60 19.12
C TYR A 473 30.02 0.54 18.12
N PHE A 474 30.85 1.54 18.39
CA PHE A 474 31.06 2.64 17.45
C PHE A 474 31.99 2.18 16.32
N PRO A 475 31.84 2.73 15.10
CA PRO A 475 32.84 2.60 14.05
C PRO A 475 34.21 2.98 14.61
N ARG A 476 35.28 2.24 14.25
CA ARG A 476 36.61 2.37 14.89
C ARG A 476 37.15 3.80 14.94
N PHE A 477 36.84 4.62 13.94
CA PHE A 477 37.24 6.02 13.89
C PHE A 477 36.65 6.88 15.03
N PHE A 478 35.52 6.47 15.61
CA PHE A 478 34.81 7.20 16.68
C PHE A 478 35.00 6.62 18.09
N GLN A 479 35.69 5.48 18.22
CA GLN A 479 36.03 4.88 19.52
C GLN A 479 37.06 5.77 20.25
#